data_AF-A0A971MSU9-F1
#
_entry.id   AF-A0A971MSU9-F1
#
_cell.length_a   1.000
_cell.length_b   1.000
_cell.length_c   1.000
_cell.angle_alpha   90.00
_cell.angle_beta   90.00
_cell.angle_gamma   90.00
#
_symmetry.space_group_name_H-M   'P 1'
#
loop_
_entity.id
_entity.type
_entity.pdbx_description
1 polymer ?
#
loop_
_entity_poly.entity_id
_entity_poly.type
_entity_poly.pdbx_seq_one_letter_code
_entity_poly.pdbx_strand_id
1 'polypeptide(L)' 'MDNPECFSCGASTSGGLKILGQYLCENCETSLVKCQTDKFEYQHWIDSCHRFWEKLNRKITGFEEEAE' A
#
# COMPACT_ATOMS: atom_id res chain seq x y z
N MET A 1 13.25 4.18 -16.52
CA MET A 1 13.36 4.19 -15.04
C MET A 1 11.97 4.42 -14.53
N ASP A 2 11.21 3.35 -14.35
CA ASP A 2 9.84 3.43 -13.85
C ASP A 2 9.90 3.72 -12.36
N ASN A 3 9.57 4.96 -11.97
CA ASN A 3 9.40 5.29 -10.57
C ASN A 3 8.11 4.62 -10.09
N PRO A 4 8.19 3.71 -9.11
CA PRO A 4 7.01 3.03 -8.61
C PRO A 4 5.99 4.03 -8.04
N GLU A 5 4.71 3.78 -8.32
CA GLU A 5 3.62 4.61 -7.81
C GLU A 5 3.25 4.24 -6.38
N CYS A 6 3.03 5.25 -5.55
CA CYS A 6 2.55 5.08 -4.19
C CYS A 6 1.11 4.54 -4.20
N PHE A 7 0.83 3.43 -3.51
CA PHE A 7 -0.52 2.87 -3.49
C PHE A 7 -1.54 3.75 -2.75
N SER A 8 -1.08 4.65 -1.87
CA SER A 8 -1.94 5.55 -1.09
C SER A 8 -2.25 6.85 -1.82
N CYS A 9 -1.24 7.53 -2.36
CA CYS A 9 -1.43 8.85 -2.99
C CYS A 9 -1.29 8.86 -4.52
N GLY A 10 -0.90 7.74 -5.15
CA GLY A 10 -0.68 7.64 -6.59
C GLY A 10 0.56 8.39 -7.09
N ALA A 11 1.33 9.05 -6.22
CA ALA A 11 2.52 9.77 -6.63
C ALA A 11 3.64 8.79 -7.02
N SER A 12 4.26 9.03 -8.17
CA SER A 12 5.48 8.34 -8.58
C SER A 12 6.61 8.69 -7.61
N THR A 13 7.16 7.68 -6.93
CA THR A 13 8.18 7.87 -5.91
C THR A 13 9.46 7.15 -6.29
N SER A 14 10.60 7.78 -6.02
CA SER A 14 11.93 7.18 -6.19
C SER A 14 12.38 6.37 -4.96
N GLY A 15 11.61 6.40 -3.86
CA GLY A 15 11.96 5.77 -2.60
C GLY A 15 10.78 5.55 -1.65
N GLY A 16 11.03 4.77 -0.59
CA GLY A 16 10.04 4.46 0.45
C GLY A 16 9.89 2.96 0.68
N LEU A 17 8.78 2.59 1.31
CA LEU A 17 8.54 1.23 1.78
C LEU A 17 7.92 0.37 0.66
N LYS A 18 8.54 -0.77 0.34
CA LYS A 18 8.01 -1.75 -0.62
C LYS A 18 7.31 -2.90 0.12
N ILE A 19 6.01 -3.07 -0.09
CA ILE A 19 5.23 -4.18 0.48
C ILE A 19 4.64 -5.00 -0.66
N LEU A 20 5.03 -6.28 -0.75
CA LEU A 20 4.46 -7.26 -1.69
C LEU A 20 4.36 -6.76 -3.15
N GLY A 21 5.40 -6.03 -3.60
CA GLY A 21 5.49 -5.52 -4.97
C GLY A 21 4.79 -4.18 -5.24
N GLN A 22 4.12 -3.58 -4.25
CA GLN A 22 3.68 -2.19 -4.31
C GLN A 22 4.55 -1.30 -3.44
N TYR A 23 4.49 0.01 -3.69
CA TYR A 23 5.30 1.00 -2.99
C TYR A 23 4.42 1.96 -2.21
N LEU A 24 4.92 2.37 -1.07
CA LEU A 24 4.43 3.48 -0.27
C LEU A 24 5.52 4.56 -0.27
N CYS A 25 5.19 5.77 -0.67
CA CYS A 25 6.15 6.87 -0.62
C CYS A 25 6.45 7.27 0.84
N GLU A 26 7.62 7.85 1.06
CA GLU A 26 8.10 8.26 2.38
C GLU A 26 7.15 9.27 3.07
N ASN A 27 6.49 10.15 2.31
CA ASN A 27 5.50 11.07 2.87
C ASN A 27 4.28 10.33 3.42
N CYS A 28 3.77 9.35 2.69
CA CYS A 28 2.65 8.53 3.11
C CYS A 28 3.01 7.67 4.32
N GLU A 29 4.22 7.08 4.32
CA GLU A 29 4.76 6.35 5.47
C GLU A 29 4.87 7.25 6.71
N THR A 30 5.46 8.43 6.55
CA THR A 30 5.61 9.40 7.64
C THR A 30 4.25 9.85 8.17
N SER A 31 3.29 10.12 7.30
CA SER A 31 1.92 10.47 7.69
C SER A 31 1.23 9.33 8.41
N LEU A 32 1.41 8.08 7.99
CA LEU A 32 0.86 6.91 8.67
C LEU A 32 1.45 6.75 10.08
N VAL A 33 2.78 6.84 10.22
CA VAL A 33 3.47 6.72 11.52
C VAL A 33 3.10 7.88 12.46
N LYS A 34 2.93 9.10 11.92
CA LYS A 34 2.51 10.27 12.71
C LYS A 34 1.01 10.32 12.96
N CYS A 35 0.22 9.49 12.27
CA CYS A 35 -1.22 9.46 12.44
C CYS A 35 -1.55 8.88 13.82
N GLN A 36 -2.23 9.67 14.64
CA GLN A 36 -2.74 9.20 15.92
C GLN A 36 -4.02 8.39 15.69
N THR A 37 -4.20 7.33 16.47
CA THR A 37 -5.30 6.36 16.36
C THR A 37 -6.68 6.97 16.58
N ASP A 38 -6.77 8.10 17.28
CA ASP A 38 -8.03 8.82 17.56
C ASP A 38 -8.47 9.76 16.44
N LYS A 39 -7.72 9.86 15.34
CA LYS A 39 -8.06 10.76 14.24
C LYS A 39 -8.83 10.05 13.14
N PHE A 40 -9.74 10.79 12.49
CA PHE A 40 -10.46 10.35 11.29
C PHE A 40 -9.50 9.90 10.17
N GLU A 41 -8.32 10.50 10.09
CA GLU A 41 -7.25 10.12 9.17
C GLU A 41 -6.79 8.67 9.38
N TYR A 42 -6.87 8.14 10.61
CA TYR A 42 -6.51 6.76 10.92
C TYR A 42 -7.51 5.76 10.33
N GLN A 43 -8.81 6.08 10.35
CA GLN A 43 -9.83 5.27 9.67
C GLN A 43 -9.56 5.23 8.16
N HIS A 44 -9.24 6.36 7.55
CA HIS A 44 -8.89 6.40 6.13
C HIS A 44 -7.66 5.53 5.80
N TRP A 45 -6.68 5.47 6.72
CA TRP A 45 -5.55 4.56 6.60
C TRP A 45 -5.93 3.09 6.73
N ILE A 46 -6.82 2.74 7.67
CA ILE A 46 -7.35 1.37 7.80
C ILE A 46 -8.05 0.95 6.51
N ASP A 47 -8.95 1.78 5.97
CA ASP A 47 -9.65 1.51 4.71
C ASP A 47 -8.66 1.34 3.54
N SER A 48 -7.64 2.20 3.47
CA SER A 48 -6.60 2.12 2.43
C SER A 48 -5.78 0.82 2.55
N CYS A 49 -5.43 0.41 3.77
CA CYS A 49 -4.75 -0.85 4.03
C CYS A 49 -5.65 -2.05 3.72
N HIS A 50 -6.93 -2.02 4.10
CA HIS A 50 -7.88 -3.09 3.78
C HIS A 50 -8.00 -3.29 2.27
N ARG A 51 -8.19 -2.21 1.50
CA ARG A 51 -8.24 -2.28 0.03
C ARG A 51 -6.94 -2.81 -0.57
N PHE A 52 -5.80 -2.43 0.02
CA PHE A 52 -4.49 -2.95 -0.38
C PHE A 52 -4.40 -4.46 -0.16
N TRP A 53 -4.77 -4.94 1.03
CA TRP A 53 -4.79 -6.36 1.38
C TRP A 53 -5.81 -7.15 0.55
N GLU A 54 -7.01 -6.62 0.29
CA GLU A 54 -7.98 -7.26 -0.59
C GLU A 54 -7.46 -7.40 -2.03
N LYS A 55 -6.86 -6.33 -2.57
CA LYS A 55 -6.24 -6.36 -3.91
C LYS A 55 -5.11 -7.38 -3.99
N LEU A 56 -4.34 -7.52 -2.91
CA LEU A 56 -3.30 -8.55 -2.80
C LEU A 56 -3.89 -9.95 -2.61
N ASN A 57 -4.94 -10.12 -1.81
CA ASN A 57 -5.58 -11.41 -1.62
C ASN A 57 -6.16 -11.95 -2.93
N ARG A 58 -6.74 -11.05 -3.76
CA ARG A 58 -7.14 -11.38 -5.14
C ARG A 58 -5.98 -11.74 -6.06
N LYS A 59 -4.78 -11.21 -5.80
CA LYS A 59 -3.57 -11.62 -6.53
C LYS A 59 -3.05 -12.97 -6.02
N ILE A 60 -3.01 -13.19 -4.70
CA ILE A 60 -2.51 -14.42 -4.09
C ILE A 60 -3.38 -15.62 -4.48
N THR A 61 -4.71 -15.47 -4.47
CA THR A 61 -5.64 -16.50 -4.97
C THR A 61 -5.60 -16.69 -6.49
N GLY A 62 -4.94 -15.79 -7.24
CA GLY A 62 -4.65 -15.96 -8.67
C GLY A 62 -3.27 -16.54 -8.98
N PHE A 63 -2.47 -16.88 -7.96
CA PHE A 63 -1.16 -17.52 -8.12
C PHE A 63 -1.18 -19.03 -7.77
N GLU A 64 -2.32 -19.58 -7.38
CA GLU A 64 -2.47 -21.02 -7.08
C GLU A 64 -2.75 -21.90 -8.32
N GLU A 65 -2.79 -21.33 -9.54
CA GLU A 65 -3.08 -22.05 -10.79
C GLU A 65 -1.88 -22.25 -11.75
N GLU A 66 -0.64 -22.15 -11.26
CA GLU A 66 0.55 -22.59 -12.03
C GLU A 66 1.45 -23.49 -11.16
N ALA A 67 0.91 -24.64 -10.78
CA ALA A 67 1.69 -25.78 -10.30
C ALA A 67 1.00 -27.09 -10.71
N GLU A 68 0.91 -27.33 -12.02
CA GLU A 68 0.71 -28.67 -12.60
C GLU A 68 1.78 -28.97 -13.64
#